data_AF-A0A9P8PVR5-F1
#
_entry.id   AF-A0A9P8PVR5-F1
#
_cell.length_a   1.000
_cell.length_b   1.000
_cell.length_c   1.000
_cell.angle_alpha   90.00
_cell.angle_beta   90.00
_cell.angle_gamma   90.00
#
_symmetry.space_group_name_H-M   'P 1'
#
loop_
_entity.id
_entity.type
_entity.pdbx_description
1 polymer ?
#
loop_
_entity_poly.entity_id
_entity_poly.type
_entity_poly.pdbx_seq_one_letter_code
_entity_poly.pdbx_strand_id
1 'polypeptide(L)'
;MSDLLHLEKLKKFKEQRAKERLERLKTLDPQRLQTRVNDLRVKKENNNGRLIHNEQRLLQNLEKDLESITKHNLNTNNEAEDGDLQQEQEISEVKLGRKSVFYDPEWNPIGLPPKGFTNLEYNSIIHNTEYDALDIPLPSEPQPKFYKLRQFETTYEAEANIKPLKTANFVPSIVRQKRKLGDI
;
A
#
# COMPACT_ATOMS: atom_id res chain seq x y z
N MET A 1 16.05 7.72 46.57
CA MET A 1 15.13 6.72 45.96
C MET A 1 14.16 7.31 44.92
N SER A 2 13.66 8.55 45.08
CA SER A 2 12.72 9.17 44.13
C SER A 2 13.29 9.37 42.70
N ASP A 3 14.52 9.87 42.58
CA ASP A 3 15.12 10.19 41.27
C ASP A 3 15.38 8.97 40.39
N LEU A 4 15.68 7.83 41.02
CA LEU A 4 15.95 6.56 40.34
C LEU A 4 14.67 6.04 39.67
N LEU A 5 13.54 6.21 40.34
CA LEU A 5 12.20 5.85 39.85
C LEU A 5 11.76 6.79 38.71
N HIS A 6 12.12 8.08 38.79
CA HIS A 6 11.86 9.04 37.71
C HIS A 6 12.67 8.72 36.44
N LEU A 7 13.95 8.38 36.61
CA LEU A 7 14.84 8.05 35.50
C LEU A 7 14.39 6.76 34.78
N GLU A 8 13.91 5.77 35.53
CA GLU A 8 13.33 4.56 34.97
C GLU A 8 12.04 4.83 34.18
N LYS A 9 11.16 5.70 34.70
CA LYS A 9 9.96 6.16 33.98
C LYS A 9 10.31 6.87 32.68
N LEU A 10 11.32 7.74 32.69
CA LEU A 10 11.80 8.42 31.48
C LEU A 10 12.36 7.43 30.46
N LYS A 11 13.08 6.39 30.90
CA LYS A 11 13.60 5.34 30.02
C LYS A 11 12.47 4.55 29.37
N LYS A 12 11.49 4.09 30.15
CA LYS A 12 10.31 3.38 29.64
C LYS A 12 9.53 4.23 28.63
N PHE A 13 9.35 5.52 28.92
CA PHE A 13 8.66 6.43 28.01
C PHE A 13 9.40 6.65 26.69
N LYS A 14 10.75 6.74 26.71
CA LYS A 14 11.56 6.82 25.49
C LYS A 14 11.47 5.53 24.68
N GLU A 15 11.49 4.38 25.34
CA GLU A 15 11.36 3.08 24.70
C GLU A 15 9.98 2.92 24.04
N GLN A 16 8.91 3.30 24.76
CA GLN A 16 7.55 3.29 24.23
C GLN A 16 7.42 4.18 22.98
N ARG A 17 7.95 5.41 23.03
CA ARG A 17 7.99 6.29 21.85
C ARG A 17 8.77 5.70 20.67
N ALA A 18 9.86 4.98 20.95
CA ALA A 18 10.63 4.32 19.90
C ALA A 18 9.84 3.17 19.27
N LYS A 19 9.13 2.37 20.09
CA LYS A 19 8.24 1.29 19.61
C LYS A 19 7.10 1.84 18.76
N GLU A 20 6.37 2.84 19.25
CA GLU A 20 5.29 3.50 18.51
C GLU A 20 5.79 4.10 17.18
N ARG A 21 7.00 4.66 17.16
CA ARG A 21 7.61 5.15 15.93
C ARG A 21 7.87 4.01 14.95
N LEU A 22 8.44 2.89 15.39
CA LEU A 22 8.68 1.74 14.53
C LEU A 22 7.37 1.15 13.98
N GLU A 23 6.32 1.06 14.79
CA GLU A 23 5.00 0.61 14.34
C GLU A 23 4.43 1.51 13.25
N ARG A 24 4.52 2.84 13.41
CA ARG A 24 4.12 3.78 12.35
C ARG A 24 4.94 3.59 11.08
N LEU A 25 6.25 3.41 11.22
CA LEU A 25 7.15 3.22 10.07
C LEU A 25 6.86 1.95 9.27
N LYS A 26 6.36 0.89 9.91
CA LYS A 26 5.92 -0.34 9.20
C LYS A 26 4.76 -0.09 8.24
N THR A 27 3.87 0.85 8.58
CA THR A 27 2.69 1.16 7.75
C THR A 27 2.97 2.15 6.63
N LEU A 28 4.14 2.80 6.65
CA LEU A 28 4.49 3.88 5.73
C LEU A 28 5.19 3.33 4.48
N ASP A 29 4.70 3.75 3.32
CA ASP A 29 5.32 3.43 2.03
C ASP A 29 6.65 4.18 1.84
N PRO A 30 7.80 3.48 1.71
CA PRO A 30 9.11 4.08 1.52
C PRO A 30 9.22 4.86 0.22
N GLN A 31 8.51 4.48 -0.84
CA GLN A 31 8.60 5.18 -2.12
C GLN A 31 8.00 6.58 -2.00
N ARG A 32 6.83 6.71 -1.35
CA ARG A 32 6.22 8.02 -1.07
C ARG A 32 7.12 8.92 -0.22
N LEU A 33 7.77 8.34 0.79
CA LEU A 33 8.76 9.05 1.62
C LEU A 33 9.94 9.55 0.77
N GLN A 34 10.48 8.71 -0.11
CA GLN A 34 11.58 9.08 -1.02
C GLN A 34 11.18 10.20 -1.99
N THR A 35 10.02 10.09 -2.64
CA THR A 35 9.50 11.15 -3.52
C THR A 35 9.40 12.46 -2.74
N ARG A 36 8.85 12.42 -1.52
CA ARG A 36 8.68 13.63 -0.71
C ARG A 36 10.02 14.26 -0.28
N VAL A 37 11.03 13.44 0.02
CA VAL A 37 12.39 13.92 0.31
C VAL A 37 12.99 14.57 -0.93
N ASN A 38 12.82 13.96 -2.10
CA ASN A 38 13.32 14.50 -3.37
C ASN A 38 12.65 15.85 -3.70
N ASP A 39 11.33 15.96 -3.53
CA ASP A 39 10.61 17.24 -3.73
C ASP A 39 11.18 18.34 -2.84
N LEU A 40 11.45 18.05 -1.56
CA LEU A 40 12.02 19.02 -0.62
C LEU A 40 13.46 19.36 -0.96
N ARG A 41 14.25 18.43 -1.49
CA ARG A 41 15.61 18.69 -1.98
C ARG A 41 15.61 19.57 -3.23
N VAL A 42 14.76 19.27 -4.20
CA VAL A 42 14.58 20.12 -5.40
C VAL A 42 14.10 21.51 -4.99
N LYS A 43 13.16 21.60 -4.05
CA LYS A 43 12.71 22.89 -3.50
C LYS A 43 13.85 23.65 -2.82
N LYS A 44 14.76 22.94 -2.15
CA LYS A 44 15.96 23.53 -1.53
C LYS A 44 16.87 24.13 -2.58
N GLU A 45 17.13 23.40 -3.66
CA GLU A 45 17.98 23.84 -4.76
C GLU A 45 17.39 25.07 -5.46
N ASN A 46 16.08 25.04 -5.76
CA ASN A 46 15.37 26.16 -6.38
C ASN A 46 15.37 27.43 -5.52
N ASN A 47 15.42 27.30 -4.20
CA ASN A 47 15.44 28.41 -3.25
C ASN A 47 16.86 28.79 -2.80
N ASN A 48 17.86 28.63 -3.66
CA ASN A 48 19.27 28.96 -3.39
C ASN A 48 19.83 28.22 -2.16
N GLY A 49 19.47 26.96 -1.99
CA GLY A 49 19.94 26.10 -0.90
C GLY A 49 19.20 26.29 0.43
N ARG A 50 18.16 27.13 0.48
CA ARG A 50 17.42 27.44 1.73
C ARG A 50 16.01 26.88 1.70
N LEU A 51 15.64 26.18 2.78
CA LEU A 51 14.27 25.76 3.07
C LEU A 51 13.72 26.57 4.24
N ILE A 52 12.40 26.67 4.34
CA ILE A 52 11.76 27.22 5.53
C ILE A 52 12.12 26.32 6.72
N HIS A 53 12.28 26.89 7.92
CA HIS A 53 12.70 26.13 9.12
C HIS A 53 11.86 24.86 9.36
N ASN A 54 10.54 24.94 9.18
CA ASN A 54 9.64 23.80 9.30
C ASN A 54 9.90 22.72 8.24
N GLU A 55 10.19 23.13 7.00
CA GLU A 55 10.50 22.21 5.90
C GLU A 55 11.86 21.56 6.10
N GLN A 56 12.85 22.30 6.61
CA GLN A 56 14.15 21.74 6.94
C GLN A 56 14.03 20.69 8.05
N ARG A 57 13.24 20.97 9.09
CA ARG A 57 12.95 20.00 10.16
C ARG A 57 12.19 18.78 9.62
N LEU A 58 11.23 19.00 8.73
CA LEU A 58 10.49 17.92 8.07
C LEU A 58 11.43 17.04 7.24
N LEU A 59 12.28 17.63 6.41
CA LEU A 59 13.27 16.92 5.60
C LEU A 59 14.16 16.04 6.48
N GLN A 60 14.70 16.58 7.56
CA GLN A 60 15.53 15.80 8.50
C GLN A 60 14.77 14.64 9.16
N ASN A 61 13.48 14.81 9.44
CA ASN A 61 12.67 13.74 10.02
C ASN A 61 12.42 12.62 8.98
N LEU A 62 12.02 12.99 7.76
CA LEU A 62 11.77 12.04 6.67
C LEU A 62 13.03 11.26 6.29
N GLU A 63 14.20 11.91 6.28
CA GLU A 63 15.49 11.24 6.05
C GLU A 63 15.79 10.19 7.14
N LYS A 64 15.58 10.53 8.42
CA LYS A 64 15.75 9.59 9.53
C LYS A 64 14.75 8.44 9.48
N ASP A 65 13.52 8.72 9.06
CA ASP A 65 12.48 7.70 8.91
C ASP A 65 12.85 6.72 7.78
N LEU A 66 13.33 7.22 6.63
CA LEU A 66 13.85 6.36 5.56
C LEU A 66 15.05 5.53 6.01
N GLU A 67 16.03 6.13 6.70
CA GLU A 67 17.17 5.40 7.25
C GLU A 67 16.73 4.30 8.21
N SER A 68 15.68 4.56 8.99
CA SER A 68 15.11 3.56 9.91
C SER A 68 14.44 2.41 9.15
N ILE A 69 13.65 2.68 8.09
CA ILE A 69 13.00 1.59 7.35
C ILE A 69 14.01 0.77 6.56
N THR A 70 15.06 1.40 6.00
CA THR A 70 16.12 0.67 5.26
C THR A 70 16.95 -0.18 6.20
N LYS A 71 17.33 0.35 7.37
CA LYS A 71 18.09 -0.41 8.37
C LYS A 71 17.32 -1.61 8.92
N HIS A 72 16.02 -1.44 9.11
CA HIS A 72 15.16 -2.46 9.70
C HIS A 72 14.40 -3.30 8.66
N ASN A 73 14.63 -3.10 7.35
CA ASN A 73 13.93 -3.76 6.24
C ASN A 73 12.40 -3.87 6.44
N LEU A 74 11.79 -2.82 6.99
CA LEU A 74 10.39 -2.87 7.48
C LEU A 74 9.33 -3.01 6.39
N ASN A 75 9.73 -2.91 5.12
CA ASN A 75 8.83 -2.84 3.98
C ASN A 75 8.99 -4.00 2.98
N THR A 76 9.59 -5.12 3.42
CA THR A 76 9.61 -6.37 2.65
C THR A 76 8.30 -7.15 2.76
N ASN A 77 7.17 -6.45 2.85
CA ASN A 77 5.84 -7.05 2.95
C ASN A 77 5.01 -6.63 1.74
N ASN A 78 5.26 -7.27 0.60
CA ASN A 78 4.12 -7.84 -0.10
C ASN A 78 3.87 -9.18 0.62
N GLU A 79 2.78 -9.23 1.39
CA GLU A 79 2.08 -10.44 1.81
C GLU A 79 2.93 -11.58 2.41
N ALA A 80 3.10 -11.54 3.74
CA ALA A 80 3.34 -12.73 4.54
C ALA A 80 2.71 -12.55 5.92
N GLU A 81 1.39 -12.35 5.95
CA GLU A 81 0.59 -12.78 7.11
C GLU A 81 0.03 -14.16 6.76
N ASP A 82 0.75 -15.21 7.18
CA ASP A 82 0.21 -16.22 8.08
C ASP A 82 1.24 -17.32 8.30
N GLY A 83 1.58 -17.55 9.57
CA GLY A 83 2.04 -18.85 10.05
C GLY A 83 3.48 -19.23 9.77
N ASP A 84 4.16 -19.55 10.86
CA ASP A 84 5.24 -20.53 10.95
C ASP A 84 6.70 -20.15 10.62
N LEU A 85 7.50 -20.31 11.69
CA LEU A 85 8.84 -20.89 11.71
C LEU A 85 9.92 -20.01 11.04
N GLN A 86 10.75 -19.32 11.81
CA GLN A 86 11.96 -19.92 12.40
C GLN A 86 12.51 -21.08 11.56
N GLN A 87 12.87 -20.81 10.32
CA GLN A 87 13.86 -21.58 9.58
C GLN A 87 14.43 -20.66 8.49
N GLU A 88 15.41 -19.85 8.89
CA GLU A 88 16.60 -19.65 8.07
C GLU A 88 17.20 -21.04 7.81
N GLN A 89 16.54 -21.85 6.99
CA GLN A 89 17.24 -22.92 6.31
C GLN A 89 18.19 -22.17 5.40
N GLU A 90 19.48 -22.33 5.68
CA GLU A 90 20.50 -22.42 4.66
C GLU A 90 19.91 -23.24 3.50
N ILE A 91 19.24 -22.58 2.54
CA ILE A 91 18.91 -23.19 1.27
C ILE A 91 20.28 -23.37 0.65
N SER A 92 20.85 -24.55 0.90
CA SER A 92 22.09 -25.02 0.36
C SER A 92 22.21 -24.47 -1.05
N GLU A 93 23.26 -23.66 -1.28
CA GLU A 93 23.62 -23.09 -2.57
C GLU A 93 24.01 -24.20 -3.56
N VAL A 94 23.16 -25.20 -3.76
CA VAL A 94 23.33 -26.21 -4.77
C VAL A 94 23.11 -25.48 -6.08
N LYS A 95 24.21 -25.10 -6.71
CA LYS A 95 24.24 -24.47 -8.03
C LYS A 95 23.86 -25.53 -9.06
N LEU A 96 22.56 -25.76 -9.20
CA LEU A 96 21.99 -26.70 -10.17
C LEU A 96 22.27 -26.27 -11.62
N GLY A 97 22.56 -24.98 -11.84
CA GLY A 97 22.91 -24.47 -13.16
C GLY A 97 21.81 -24.77 -14.17
N ARG A 98 22.20 -25.44 -15.27
CA ARG A 98 21.28 -25.88 -16.35
C ARG A 98 20.19 -26.84 -15.92
N LYS A 99 20.35 -27.51 -14.77
CA LYS A 99 19.37 -28.46 -14.25
C LYS A 99 18.30 -27.79 -13.40
N SER A 100 18.44 -26.51 -13.10
CA SER A 100 17.43 -25.76 -12.36
C SER A 100 16.19 -25.52 -13.21
N VAL A 101 15.01 -25.62 -12.60
CA VAL A 101 13.74 -25.14 -13.20
C VAL A 101 13.80 -23.63 -13.52
N PHE A 102 14.65 -22.89 -12.81
CA PHE A 102 14.84 -21.45 -13.02
C PHE A 102 15.91 -21.12 -14.06
N TYR A 103 16.52 -22.12 -14.71
CA TYR A 103 17.54 -21.88 -15.74
C TYR A 103 16.91 -21.31 -17.02
N ASP A 104 17.40 -20.14 -17.40
CA ASP A 104 17.08 -19.51 -18.69
C ASP A 104 18.39 -19.04 -19.34
N PRO A 105 18.74 -19.49 -20.56
CA PRO A 105 20.01 -19.15 -21.20
C PRO A 105 20.16 -17.65 -21.51
N GLU A 106 19.06 -16.91 -21.67
CA GLU A 106 19.08 -15.47 -21.97
C GLU A 106 18.93 -14.63 -20.70
N TRP A 107 18.07 -15.04 -19.77
CA TRP A 107 17.69 -14.20 -18.61
C TRP A 107 18.28 -14.66 -17.27
N ASN A 108 18.56 -15.95 -17.09
CA ASN A 108 19.09 -16.52 -15.84
C ASN A 108 20.03 -17.71 -16.11
N PRO A 109 21.23 -17.46 -16.67
CA PRO A 109 22.13 -18.52 -17.11
C PRO A 109 22.74 -19.32 -15.95
N ILE A 110 22.57 -18.84 -14.72
CA ILE A 110 23.05 -19.49 -13.49
C ILE A 110 21.97 -20.42 -12.91
N GLY A 111 20.71 -20.25 -13.31
CA GLY A 111 19.59 -21.00 -12.75
C GLY A 111 19.43 -20.75 -11.25
N LEU A 112 19.64 -19.50 -10.81
CA LEU A 112 19.42 -19.12 -9.42
C LEU A 112 17.93 -18.88 -9.20
N PRO A 113 17.34 -19.45 -8.14
CA PRO A 113 15.95 -19.16 -7.82
C PRO A 113 15.81 -17.68 -7.42
N PRO A 114 14.66 -17.06 -7.73
CA PRO A 114 14.29 -15.78 -7.13
C PRO A 114 14.27 -15.89 -5.60
N LYS A 115 14.50 -14.76 -4.91
CA LYS A 115 14.56 -14.72 -3.45
C LYS A 115 13.28 -15.31 -2.83
N GLY A 116 13.43 -16.29 -1.95
CA GLY A 116 12.32 -16.98 -1.26
C GLY A 116 11.88 -18.30 -1.92
N PHE A 117 12.45 -18.67 -3.07
CA PHE A 117 12.17 -19.96 -3.72
C PHE A 117 13.34 -20.94 -3.55
N THR A 118 13.02 -22.22 -3.39
CA THR A 118 14.01 -23.31 -3.34
C THR A 118 14.49 -23.66 -4.74
N ASN A 119 15.78 -23.91 -4.93
CA ASN A 119 16.31 -24.33 -6.23
C ASN A 119 15.88 -25.78 -6.52
N LEU A 120 14.94 -25.98 -7.44
CA LEU A 120 14.41 -27.30 -7.82
C LEU A 120 15.09 -27.81 -9.09
N GLU A 121 15.36 -29.12 -9.13
CA GLU A 121 15.84 -29.79 -10.34
C GLU A 121 14.69 -30.03 -11.33
N TYR A 122 14.93 -29.79 -12.62
CA TYR A 122 13.92 -29.95 -13.68
C TYR A 122 13.33 -31.38 -13.72
N ASN A 123 14.11 -32.38 -13.35
CA ASN A 123 13.70 -33.79 -13.39
C ASN A 123 12.87 -34.25 -12.18
N SER A 124 12.78 -33.46 -11.10
CA SER A 124 11.99 -33.85 -9.92
C SER A 124 10.50 -33.53 -10.06
N ILE A 125 10.12 -32.73 -11.05
CA ILE A 125 8.72 -32.53 -11.45
C ILE A 125 8.32 -33.71 -12.35
N ILE A 126 8.47 -34.93 -11.85
CA ILE A 126 7.75 -36.05 -12.43
C ILE A 126 6.30 -35.76 -12.11
N HIS A 127 5.51 -35.55 -13.15
CA HIS A 127 4.07 -35.33 -13.09
C HIS A 127 3.39 -36.35 -12.16
N ASN A 128 3.18 -35.99 -10.90
CA ASN A 128 2.14 -36.57 -10.06
C ASN A 128 0.80 -36.09 -10.63
N THR A 129 0.49 -36.53 -11.83
CA THR A 129 -0.86 -36.46 -12.43
C THR A 129 -1.67 -37.66 -12.00
N GLU A 130 -1.50 -38.08 -10.74
CA GLU A 130 -2.56 -38.78 -10.03
C GLU A 130 -3.60 -37.70 -9.73
N TYR A 131 -4.40 -37.38 -10.75
CA TYR A 131 -5.72 -36.85 -10.52
C TYR A 131 -6.49 -37.95 -9.80
N ASP A 132 -6.32 -38.02 -8.48
CA ASP A 132 -7.36 -38.58 -7.64
C ASP A 132 -8.58 -37.73 -7.96
N ALA A 133 -9.46 -38.31 -8.78
CA ALA A 133 -10.72 -37.68 -9.16
C ALA A 133 -11.46 -37.42 -7.86
N LEU A 134 -11.32 -36.21 -7.33
CA LEU A 134 -12.13 -35.75 -6.22
C LEU A 134 -13.57 -35.98 -6.68
N ASP A 135 -14.26 -36.88 -6.00
CA ASP A 135 -15.64 -37.26 -6.28
C ASP A 135 -16.53 -36.10 -5.83
N ILE A 136 -16.42 -34.98 -6.54
CA ILE A 136 -17.17 -33.75 -6.27
C ILE A 136 -18.61 -34.08 -6.64
N PRO A 137 -19.52 -34.16 -5.66
CA PRO A 137 -20.90 -34.50 -5.96
C PRO A 137 -21.47 -33.40 -6.86
N LEU A 138 -22.11 -33.82 -7.95
CA LEU A 138 -22.86 -32.90 -8.80
C LEU A 138 -23.93 -32.20 -7.94
N PRO A 139 -24.18 -30.90 -8.15
CA PRO A 139 -25.20 -30.18 -7.40
C PRO A 139 -26.55 -30.87 -7.58
N SER A 140 -27.19 -31.25 -6.47
CA SER A 140 -28.44 -32.01 -6.47
C SER A 140 -29.67 -31.14 -6.75
N GLU A 141 -29.53 -29.83 -6.71
CA GLU A 141 -30.65 -28.90 -6.90
C GLU A 141 -31.03 -28.78 -8.39
N PRO A 142 -32.32 -28.62 -8.72
CA PRO A 142 -32.75 -28.37 -10.09
C PRO A 142 -32.15 -27.05 -10.60
N GLN A 143 -31.84 -27.01 -11.90
CA GLN A 143 -31.31 -25.80 -12.54
C GLN A 143 -32.18 -24.57 -12.20
N PRO A 144 -31.56 -23.42 -11.86
CA PRO A 144 -32.30 -22.23 -11.47
C PRO A 144 -33.26 -21.80 -12.58
N LYS A 145 -34.53 -21.61 -12.22
CA LYS A 145 -35.55 -21.11 -13.15
C LYS A 145 -35.35 -19.60 -13.34
N PHE A 146 -34.78 -19.21 -14.48
CA PHE A 146 -34.75 -17.82 -14.90
C PHE A 146 -36.16 -17.38 -15.31
N TYR A 147 -36.84 -16.61 -14.46
CA TYR A 147 -38.06 -15.94 -14.85
C TYR A 147 -37.71 -14.80 -15.82
N LYS A 148 -38.33 -14.77 -17.00
CA LYS A 148 -38.21 -13.64 -17.92
C LYS A 148 -38.68 -12.38 -17.19
N LEU A 149 -37.75 -11.49 -16.87
CA LEU A 149 -38.07 -10.16 -16.38
C LEU A 149 -38.95 -9.48 -17.43
N ARG A 150 -40.13 -8.98 -17.01
CA ARG A 150 -40.93 -8.12 -17.88
C ARG A 150 -40.06 -6.93 -18.25
N GLN A 151 -39.87 -6.70 -19.55
CA GLN A 151 -39.24 -5.50 -20.05
C GLN A 151 -40.15 -4.33 -19.64
N PHE A 152 -39.68 -3.52 -18.69
CA PHE A 152 -40.32 -2.24 -18.41
C PHE A 152 -39.86 -1.29 -19.50
N GLU A 153 -40.82 -0.72 -20.23
CA GLU A 153 -40.56 0.39 -21.15
C GLU A 153 -39.89 1.51 -20.36
N THR A 154 -38.65 1.83 -20.72
CA THR A 154 -37.92 2.93 -20.12
C THR A 154 -38.58 4.24 -20.57
N THR A 155 -38.77 5.17 -19.64
CA THR A 155 -39.41 6.49 -19.85
C THR A 155 -38.61 7.44 -20.76
N TYR A 156 -37.74 6.94 -21.63
CA TYR A 156 -36.88 7.72 -22.53
C TYR A 156 -37.65 8.41 -23.67
N GLU A 157 -38.95 8.15 -23.83
CA GLU A 157 -39.83 8.84 -24.78
C GLU A 157 -40.85 9.78 -24.11
N ALA A 158 -40.66 10.12 -22.83
CA ALA A 158 -41.47 11.17 -22.20
C ALA A 158 -40.95 12.56 -22.62
N GLU A 159 -41.70 13.23 -23.49
CA GLU A 159 -41.48 14.61 -23.94
C GLU A 159 -41.07 15.53 -22.78
N ALA A 160 -39.98 16.30 -22.99
CA ALA A 160 -39.42 17.18 -21.98
C ALA A 160 -40.40 18.31 -21.62
N ASN A 161 -41.13 18.13 -20.53
CA ASN A 161 -41.97 19.18 -19.95
C ASN A 161 -41.07 20.16 -19.17
N ILE A 162 -40.37 21.04 -19.89
CA ILE A 162 -39.46 22.03 -19.34
C ILE A 162 -40.30 23.12 -18.67
N LYS A 163 -40.48 23.02 -17.34
CA LYS A 163 -40.97 24.14 -16.54
C LYS A 163 -39.93 25.27 -16.63
N PRO A 164 -40.30 26.51 -17.01
CA PRO A 164 -39.35 27.61 -17.04
C PRO A 164 -38.85 27.87 -15.62
N LEU A 165 -37.54 27.71 -15.39
CA LEU A 165 -36.91 28.13 -14.15
C LEU A 165 -37.13 29.64 -14.01
N LYS A 166 -37.83 30.05 -12.95
CA LYS A 166 -37.87 31.45 -12.53
C LYS A 166 -36.43 31.90 -12.36
N THR A 167 -36.00 32.86 -13.17
CA THR A 167 -34.68 33.50 -13.09
C THR A 167 -34.58 34.24 -11.77
N ALA A 168 -34.18 33.53 -10.71
CA ALA A 168 -33.79 34.15 -9.47
C ALA A 168 -32.49 34.89 -9.73
N ASN A 169 -32.55 36.22 -9.81
CA ASN A 169 -31.38 37.08 -9.92
C ASN A 169 -30.42 36.72 -8.78
N PHE A 170 -29.32 36.07 -9.14
CA PHE A 170 -28.27 35.69 -8.20
C PHE A 170 -27.61 36.97 -7.69
N VAL A 171 -27.96 37.37 -6.47
CA VAL A 171 -27.30 38.47 -5.76
C VAL A 171 -26.25 37.83 -4.84
N PRO A 172 -24.94 38.05 -5.09
CA PRO A 172 -23.89 37.56 -4.22
C PRO A 172 -24.10 38.00 -2.77
N SER A 173 -23.83 37.12 -1.81
CA SER A 173 -24.01 37.37 -0.38
C SER A 173 -23.29 38.65 0.10
N ILE A 174 -22.17 38.99 -0.52
CA ILE A 174 -21.36 40.19 -0.26
C ILE A 174 -22.16 41.48 -0.53
N VAL A 175 -23.01 41.49 -1.56
CA VAL A 175 -23.85 42.65 -1.90
C VAL A 175 -25.02 42.80 -0.92
N ARG A 176 -25.54 41.69 -0.38
CA ARG A 176 -26.61 41.73 0.64
C ARG A 176 -26.15 42.33 1.96
N GLN A 177 -24.90 42.09 2.38
CA GLN A 177 -24.40 42.58 3.68
C GLN A 177 -24.16 44.09 3.70
N LYS A 178 -23.76 44.70 2.58
CA LYS A 178 -23.52 46.15 2.52
C LYS A 178 -24.79 47.00 2.65
N ARG A 179 -25.95 46.49 2.24
CA ARG A 179 -27.23 47.22 2.37
C ARG A 179 -27.71 47.31 3.82
N LYS A 180 -27.38 46.33 4.67
CA LYS A 180 -27.76 46.35 6.10
C LYS A 180 -26.95 47.33 6.95
N LEU A 181 -25.83 47.83 6.44
CA LEU A 181 -24.92 48.73 7.16
C LEU A 181 -25.05 50.19 6.72
N GLY A 182 -25.87 50.49 5.71
CA GLY A 182 -26.08 51.84 5.19
C GLY A 182 -27.35 52.54 5.68
N ASP A 183 -28.20 51.85 6.45
CA ASP A 183 -29.41 52.42 7.06
C ASP A 183 -29.19 52.55 8.58
N ILE A 184 -28.26 53.43 8.97
CA ILE A 184 -28.19 54.10 10.28
C ILE A 184 -27.75 55.55 10.04
#